data_AF-A0A251VDX5-F1
#
_entry.id   AF-A0A251VDX5-F1
#
_cell.length_a   1.000
_cell.length_b   1.000
_cell.length_c   1.000
_cell.angle_alpha   90.00
_cell.angle_beta   90.00
_cell.angle_gamma   90.00
#
_symmetry.space_group_name_H-M   'P 1'
#
loop_
_entity.id
_entity.type
_entity.pdbx_description
1 polymer ?
#
loop_
_entity_poly.entity_id
_entity_poly.type
_entity_poly.pdbx_seq_one_letter_code
_entity_poly.pdbx_strand_id
1 'polypeptide(L)'
;MGFYPLMLLSNNKTLCSQETRLKIAAAVQSTWDRRRFNQRKIARCYHEWLNLLAEASRKGFGGEEELQWDSYEIINEQLGKEFRESMESRKEKCASGPGGRAPKTLEQRKKISEAIAAKWADPAYRDRVYSGMAKRCGKNSSVTRDPEWGTKKKEPEKVKPVKMTDGLYNVKISSQPTKSKTSSGPIKVPQARFKDPHARYKLEMIKSIRASRAASDPKISEAILRAKLVRVSNLKGCLAVF
;
A
#
# COMPACT_ATOMS: atom_id res chain seq x y z
N MET A 1 -21.63 -15.65 6.95
CA MET A 1 -22.57 -16.32 6.02
C MET A 1 -21.83 -17.42 5.29
N GLY A 2 -21.77 -18.62 5.88
CA GLY A 2 -21.19 -19.81 5.26
C GLY A 2 -22.11 -20.96 5.60
N PHE A 3 -22.83 -21.46 4.59
CA PHE A 3 -23.87 -22.46 4.70
C PHE A 3 -23.34 -23.75 5.33
N TYR A 4 -23.94 -24.18 6.44
CA TYR A 4 -23.84 -25.55 6.92
C TYR A 4 -24.71 -26.45 6.04
N PRO A 5 -24.18 -27.51 5.41
CA PRO A 5 -25.03 -28.59 4.92
C PRO A 5 -25.38 -29.48 6.12
N LEU A 6 -26.32 -29.00 6.94
CA LEU A 6 -27.28 -29.88 7.58
C LEU A 6 -28.10 -30.48 6.44
N MET A 7 -27.92 -31.77 6.13
CA MET A 7 -28.96 -32.72 5.77
C MET A 7 -28.35 -34.03 5.25
N LEU A 8 -28.92 -35.15 5.73
CA LEU A 8 -28.73 -36.55 5.33
C LEU A 8 -27.78 -37.43 6.16
N LEU A 9 -27.93 -37.40 7.49
CA LEU A 9 -27.69 -38.58 8.34
C LEU A 9 -28.85 -38.85 9.31
N SER A 10 -30.08 -38.56 8.89
CA SER A 10 -31.29 -39.10 9.53
C SER A 10 -31.88 -40.11 8.56
N ASN A 11 -31.54 -41.39 8.73
CA ASN A 11 -32.34 -42.59 8.43
C ASN A 11 -31.50 -43.88 8.48
N ASN A 12 -30.73 -44.08 9.56
CA ASN A 12 -30.18 -45.39 9.93
C ASN A 12 -30.16 -45.48 11.47
N LYS A 13 -31.34 -45.40 12.09
CA LYS A 13 -31.48 -45.85 13.46
C LYS A 13 -31.51 -47.38 13.40
N THR A 14 -30.56 -48.02 14.09
CA THR A 14 -30.45 -49.47 14.43
C THR A 14 -29.66 -50.42 13.54
N LEU A 15 -28.33 -50.23 13.43
CA LEU A 15 -27.38 -51.37 13.32
C LEU A 15 -26.06 -51.18 14.10
N CYS A 16 -25.80 -50.00 14.67
CA CYS A 16 -24.53 -49.69 15.34
C CYS A 16 -24.78 -49.18 16.76
N SER A 17 -24.23 -49.88 17.77
CA SER A 17 -24.34 -49.54 19.20
C SER A 17 -23.94 -48.09 19.47
N GLN A 18 -24.57 -47.46 20.47
CA GLN A 18 -24.24 -46.11 20.92
C GLN A 18 -22.73 -45.98 21.25
N GLU A 19 -22.15 -47.03 21.83
CA GLU A 19 -20.73 -47.11 22.15
C GLU A 19 -19.85 -47.01 20.89
N THR A 20 -20.21 -47.72 19.82
CA THR A 20 -19.47 -47.68 18.56
C THR A 20 -19.56 -46.32 17.89
N ARG A 21 -20.73 -45.65 17.97
CA ARG A 21 -20.89 -44.28 17.47
C ARG A 21 -20.00 -43.29 18.22
N LEU A 22 -19.90 -43.41 19.54
CA LEU A 22 -19.01 -42.58 20.35
C LEU A 22 -17.53 -42.85 20.01
N LYS A 23 -17.15 -44.12 19.81
CA LYS A 23 -15.79 -44.50 19.38
C LYS A 23 -15.43 -43.90 18.02
N ILE A 24 -16.34 -43.95 17.05
CA ILE A 24 -16.15 -43.33 15.72
C ILE A 24 -16.04 -41.80 15.87
N ALA A 25 -16.92 -41.17 16.65
CA ALA A 25 -16.88 -39.73 16.89
C ALA A 25 -15.55 -39.30 17.53
N ALA A 26 -15.05 -40.02 18.54
CA ALA A 26 -13.78 -39.75 19.20
C ALA A 26 -12.57 -39.94 18.25
N ALA A 27 -12.59 -40.98 17.41
CA ALA A 27 -11.55 -41.20 16.41
C ALA A 27 -11.54 -40.10 15.33
N VAL A 28 -12.72 -39.68 14.86
CA VAL A 28 -12.87 -38.57 13.91
C VAL A 28 -12.38 -37.26 14.55
N GLN A 29 -12.75 -36.98 15.80
CA GLN A 29 -12.29 -35.79 16.51
C GLN A 29 -10.76 -35.79 16.65
N SER A 30 -10.16 -36.91 17.07
CA SER A 30 -8.71 -37.05 17.24
C SER A 30 -7.94 -36.85 15.92
N THR A 31 -8.50 -37.31 14.79
CA THR A 31 -7.87 -37.11 13.47
C THR A 31 -7.94 -35.66 13.01
N TRP A 32 -9.07 -34.97 13.23
CA TRP A 32 -9.19 -33.54 12.97
C TRP A 32 -8.29 -32.69 13.86
N ASP A 33 -8.18 -33.03 15.14
CA ASP A 33 -7.33 -32.31 16.08
C ASP A 33 -5.85 -32.48 15.74
N ARG A 34 -5.43 -33.69 15.35
CA ARG A 34 -4.08 -33.93 14.82
C ARG A 34 -3.82 -33.16 13.54
N ARG A 35 -4.79 -33.08 12.62
CA ARG A 35 -4.68 -32.29 11.39
C ARG A 35 -4.53 -30.80 11.69
N ARG A 36 -5.35 -30.24 12.58
CA ARG A 36 -5.27 -28.83 13.00
C ARG A 36 -3.96 -28.54 13.73
N PHE A 37 -3.49 -29.45 14.56
CA PHE A 37 -2.20 -29.31 15.24
C PHE A 37 -1.06 -29.25 14.23
N ASN A 38 -1.00 -30.19 13.29
CA ASN A 38 0.01 -30.19 12.24
C ASN A 38 -0.06 -28.92 11.38
N GLN A 39 -1.27 -28.47 11.02
CA GLN A 39 -1.46 -27.23 10.28
C GLN A 39 -0.94 -26.02 11.05
N ARG A 40 -1.20 -25.93 12.36
CA ARG A 40 -0.65 -24.87 13.22
C ARG A 40 0.87 -24.94 13.31
N LYS A 41 1.46 -26.14 13.41
CA LYS A 41 2.94 -26.29 13.41
C LYS A 41 3.56 -25.81 12.10
N ILE A 42 2.96 -26.19 10.96
CA ILE A 42 3.43 -25.75 9.64
C ILE A 42 3.30 -24.24 9.50
N ALA A 43 2.15 -23.67 9.87
CA ALA A 43 1.93 -22.22 9.82
C ALA A 43 2.94 -21.46 10.69
N ARG A 44 3.24 -21.98 11.89
CA ARG A 44 4.25 -21.40 12.79
C ARG A 44 5.65 -21.48 12.19
N CYS A 45 6.06 -22.64 11.69
CA CYS A 45 7.37 -22.83 11.06
C CYS A 45 7.54 -21.92 9.83
N TYR A 46 6.50 -21.80 9.00
CA TYR A 46 6.50 -20.90 7.86
C TYR A 46 6.64 -19.44 8.28
N HIS A 47 5.92 -19.02 9.33
CA HIS A 47 6.03 -17.66 9.86
C HIS A 47 7.42 -17.37 10.46
N GLU A 48 7.98 -18.31 11.22
CA GLU A 48 9.34 -18.22 11.75
C GLU A 48 10.37 -18.11 10.62
N TRP A 49 10.21 -18.90 9.55
CA TRP A 49 11.07 -18.82 8.36
C TRP A 49 10.95 -17.47 7.64
N LEU A 50 9.74 -16.95 7.47
CA LEU A 50 9.53 -15.61 6.91
C LEU A 50 10.18 -14.52 7.76
N ASN A 51 10.07 -14.62 9.08
CA ASN A 51 10.69 -13.65 10.00
C ASN A 51 12.22 -13.70 9.91
N LEU A 52 12.81 -14.88 9.86
CA LEU A 52 14.25 -15.04 9.66
C LEU A 52 14.70 -14.44 8.33
N LEU A 53 13.94 -14.64 7.26
CA LEU A 53 14.22 -14.04 5.96
C LEU A 53 14.10 -12.51 6.00
N ALA A 54 13.07 -11.98 6.67
CA ALA A 54 12.89 -10.54 6.85
C ALA A 54 14.04 -9.94 7.65
N GLU A 55 14.48 -10.58 8.74
CA GLU A 55 15.62 -10.13 9.54
C GLU A 55 16.94 -10.17 8.77
N ALA A 56 17.19 -11.25 8.02
CA ALA A 56 18.37 -11.35 7.17
C ALA A 56 18.36 -10.28 6.07
N SER A 57 17.18 -10.01 5.49
CA SER A 57 17.01 -8.95 4.48
C SER A 57 17.16 -7.55 5.08
N ARG A 58 16.78 -7.36 6.35
CA ARG A 58 16.94 -6.09 7.07
C ARG A 58 18.40 -5.80 7.37
N LYS A 59 19.12 -6.79 7.91
CA LYS A 59 20.54 -6.67 8.31
C LYS A 59 21.51 -6.58 7.13
N GLY A 60 21.09 -6.99 5.93
CA GLY A 60 21.98 -7.08 4.76
C GLY A 60 23.07 -8.15 4.93
N PHE A 61 23.94 -8.29 3.93
CA PHE A 61 25.07 -9.23 4.00
C PHE A 61 26.40 -8.48 3.92
N GLY A 62 27.31 -8.71 4.88
CA GLY A 62 28.71 -8.27 4.77
C GLY A 62 28.96 -6.76 4.85
N GLY A 63 28.42 -6.08 5.87
CA GLY A 63 28.69 -4.66 6.12
C GLY A 63 27.85 -3.68 5.30
N GLU A 64 26.81 -4.18 4.62
CA GLU A 64 25.75 -3.36 4.05
C GLU A 64 24.93 -2.68 5.16
N GLU A 65 24.43 -1.48 4.89
CA GLU A 65 23.66 -0.68 5.84
C GLU A 65 22.29 -1.32 6.13
N GLU A 66 21.87 -1.33 7.39
CA GLU A 66 20.61 -1.95 7.81
C GLU A 66 19.43 -1.22 7.12
N LEU A 67 18.70 -1.95 6.28
CA LEU A 67 17.60 -1.37 5.52
C LEU A 67 16.42 -1.13 6.47
N GLN A 68 16.07 0.13 6.74
CA GLN A 68 14.91 0.49 7.55
C GLN A 68 13.63 0.52 6.71
N TRP A 69 12.98 -0.63 6.58
CA TRP A 69 11.75 -0.81 5.81
C TRP A 69 10.58 0.01 6.37
N ASP A 70 10.59 0.27 7.67
CA ASP A 70 9.60 1.03 8.43
C ASP A 70 9.95 2.51 8.61
N SER A 71 11.02 3.00 7.96
CA SER A 71 11.46 4.40 8.06
C SER A 71 10.33 5.41 7.77
N TYR A 72 9.50 5.14 6.75
CA TYR A 72 8.34 5.99 6.45
C TYR A 72 7.26 5.94 7.53
N GLU A 73 7.01 4.79 8.14
CA GLU A 73 6.03 4.65 9.22
C GLU A 73 6.50 5.40 10.47
N ILE A 74 7.77 5.24 10.83
CA ILE A 74 8.40 5.94 11.96
C ILE A 74 8.33 7.46 11.76
N ILE A 75 8.71 7.96 10.58
CA ILE A 75 8.65 9.39 10.26
C ILE A 75 7.20 9.90 10.33
N ASN A 76 6.25 9.14 9.79
CA ASN A 76 4.84 9.53 9.80
C ASN A 76 4.26 9.57 11.22
N GLU A 77 4.63 8.61 12.07
CA GLU A 77 4.26 8.62 13.49
C GLU A 77 4.86 9.81 14.25
N GLN A 78 6.13 10.13 13.98
CA GLN A 78 6.80 11.30 14.55
C GLN A 78 6.12 12.60 14.12
N LEU A 79 5.87 12.80 12.82
CA LEU A 79 5.11 13.96 12.33
C LEU A 79 3.71 14.04 12.95
N GLY A 80 3.04 12.89 13.11
CA GLY A 80 1.74 12.84 13.76
C GLY A 80 1.78 13.27 15.23
N LYS A 81 2.85 12.92 15.96
CA LYS A 81 3.08 13.37 17.33
C LYS A 81 3.39 14.87 17.39
N GLU A 82 4.35 15.33 16.61
CA GLU A 82 4.73 16.75 16.51
C GLU A 82 3.55 17.64 16.13
N PHE A 83 2.69 17.17 15.21
CA PHE A 83 1.49 17.91 14.83
C PHE A 83 0.52 18.09 16.00
N ARG A 84 0.29 17.04 16.80
CA ARG A 84 -0.56 17.13 18.00
C ARG A 84 0.05 18.06 19.04
N GLU A 85 1.33 17.92 19.31
CA GLU A 85 2.07 18.78 20.24
C GLU A 85 2.06 20.25 19.80
N SER A 86 2.18 20.51 18.49
CA SER A 86 2.06 21.85 17.92
C SER A 86 0.66 22.44 18.09
N MET A 87 -0.38 21.63 17.91
CA MET A 87 -1.78 22.03 18.14
C MET A 87 -2.04 22.35 19.62
N GLU A 88 -1.51 21.53 20.53
CA GLU A 88 -1.62 21.75 21.98
C GLU A 88 -0.84 22.99 22.42
N SER A 89 0.41 23.14 21.98
CA SER A 89 1.24 24.32 22.22
C SER A 89 0.57 25.59 21.68
N ARG A 90 -0.08 25.52 20.52
CA ARG A 90 -0.83 26.65 19.96
C ARG A 90 -2.07 26.95 20.79
N LYS A 91 -2.80 25.94 21.26
CA LYS A 91 -3.95 26.11 22.15
C LYS A 91 -3.54 26.79 23.46
N GLU A 92 -2.42 26.38 24.05
CA GLU A 92 -1.88 26.98 25.28
C GLU A 92 -1.42 28.42 25.06
N LYS A 93 -0.64 28.69 23.99
CA LYS A 93 -0.16 30.04 23.66
C LYS A 93 -1.29 30.99 23.24
N CYS A 94 -2.29 30.51 22.52
CA CYS A 94 -3.49 31.29 22.20
C CYS A 94 -4.36 31.57 23.44
N ALA A 95 -4.32 30.71 24.45
CA ALA A 95 -5.01 30.94 25.71
C ALA A 95 -4.30 31.98 26.59
N SER A 96 -2.99 32.20 26.41
CA SER A 96 -2.16 33.09 27.26
C SER A 96 -1.61 34.34 26.57
N GLY A 97 -1.77 34.48 25.25
CA GLY A 97 -1.22 35.61 24.51
C GLY A 97 -1.85 36.99 24.85
N PRO A 98 -1.12 38.11 24.66
CA PRO A 98 -1.51 39.46 25.09
C PRO A 98 -2.71 40.10 24.33
N GLY A 99 -3.40 39.32 23.48
CA GLY A 99 -4.66 39.68 22.83
C GLY A 99 -5.75 38.60 22.94
N GLY A 100 -5.48 37.54 23.71
CA GLY A 100 -6.44 36.47 23.97
C GLY A 100 -7.52 36.93 24.92
N ARG A 101 -8.77 36.93 24.48
CA ARG A 101 -9.92 37.19 25.35
C ARG A 101 -9.89 36.19 26.51
N ALA A 102 -9.84 36.68 27.75
CA ALA A 102 -9.76 35.84 28.95
C ALA A 102 -10.76 34.68 28.89
N PRO A 103 -10.40 33.48 29.40
CA PRO A 103 -11.29 32.32 29.37
C PRO A 103 -12.64 32.68 30.00
N LYS A 104 -13.72 32.67 29.20
CA LYS A 104 -15.09 32.87 29.72
C LYS A 104 -15.36 31.82 30.80
N THR A 105 -15.86 32.27 31.95
CA THR A 105 -16.26 31.40 33.06
C THR A 105 -17.28 30.36 32.59
N LEU A 106 -17.32 29.19 33.22
CA LEU A 106 -18.24 28.11 32.83
C LEU A 106 -19.69 28.57 32.86
N GLU A 107 -20.09 29.33 33.88
CA GLU A 107 -21.42 29.91 34.01
C GLU A 107 -21.72 30.92 32.88
N GLN A 108 -20.74 31.73 32.48
CA GLN A 108 -20.92 32.66 31.35
C GLN A 108 -21.04 31.93 30.01
N ARG A 109 -20.33 30.81 29.83
CA ARG A 109 -20.48 29.94 28.65
C ARG A 109 -21.88 29.32 28.60
N LYS A 110 -22.39 28.82 29.73
CA LYS A 110 -23.75 28.31 29.87
C LYS A 110 -24.80 29.38 29.52
N LYS A 111 -24.67 30.59 30.08
CA LYS A 111 -25.56 31.71 29.78
C LYS A 111 -25.55 32.10 28.30
N ILE A 112 -24.37 32.06 27.64
CA ILE A 112 -24.27 32.30 26.20
C ILE A 112 -24.93 31.18 25.40
N SER A 113 -24.69 29.90 25.76
CA SER A 113 -25.31 28.77 25.05
C SER A 113 -26.83 28.78 25.20
N GLU A 114 -27.33 29.10 26.39
CA GLU A 114 -28.77 29.19 26.67
C GLU A 114 -29.41 30.35 25.89
N ALA A 115 -28.77 31.52 25.88
CA ALA A 115 -29.25 32.66 25.09
C ALA A 115 -29.23 32.37 23.58
N ILE A 116 -28.19 31.69 23.07
CA ILE A 116 -28.14 31.25 21.66
C ILE A 116 -29.23 30.21 21.39
N ALA A 117 -29.42 29.23 22.27
CA ALA A 117 -30.45 28.21 22.14
C ALA A 117 -31.85 28.82 22.13
N ALA A 118 -32.14 29.75 23.05
CA ALA A 118 -33.38 30.50 23.08
C ALA A 118 -33.60 31.31 21.78
N LYS A 119 -32.53 31.93 21.24
CA LYS A 119 -32.59 32.62 19.95
C LYS A 119 -32.91 31.69 18.78
N TRP A 120 -32.41 30.45 18.81
CA TRP A 120 -32.70 29.43 17.80
C TRP A 120 -34.04 28.72 18.01
N ALA A 121 -34.61 28.79 19.20
CA ALA A 121 -35.94 28.26 19.52
C ALA A 121 -37.07 29.10 18.90
N ASP A 122 -36.83 30.39 18.60
CA ASP A 122 -37.77 31.23 17.85
C ASP A 122 -37.85 30.77 16.37
N PRO A 123 -39.01 30.26 15.91
CA PRO A 123 -39.19 29.81 14.54
C PRO A 123 -39.00 30.96 13.53
N ALA A 124 -39.40 32.19 13.85
CA ALA A 124 -39.31 33.32 12.93
C ALA A 124 -37.86 33.76 12.66
N TYR A 125 -36.98 33.67 13.68
CA TYR A 125 -35.54 33.89 13.51
C TYR A 125 -34.90 32.73 12.73
N ARG A 126 -35.21 31.49 13.12
CA ARG A 126 -34.68 30.28 12.51
C ARG A 126 -34.95 30.24 11.00
N ASP A 127 -36.20 30.45 10.59
CA ASP A 127 -36.60 30.39 9.18
C ASP A 127 -35.95 31.50 8.35
N ARG A 128 -35.71 32.67 8.94
CA ARG A 128 -34.99 33.77 8.29
C ARG A 128 -33.52 33.41 8.03
N VAL A 129 -32.86 32.77 8.99
CA VAL A 129 -31.48 32.30 8.85
C VAL A 129 -31.41 31.20 7.79
N TYR A 130 -32.29 30.19 7.86
CA TYR A 130 -32.34 29.13 6.84
C TYR A 130 -32.66 29.67 5.45
N SER A 131 -33.59 30.61 5.32
CA SER A 131 -33.89 31.29 4.05
C SER A 131 -32.68 32.08 3.53
N GLY A 132 -31.94 32.76 4.41
CA GLY A 132 -30.71 33.48 4.03
C GLY A 132 -29.58 32.54 3.62
N MET A 133 -29.43 31.39 4.29
CA MET A 133 -28.48 30.36 3.90
C MET A 133 -28.88 29.71 2.57
N ALA A 134 -30.15 29.35 2.40
CA ALA A 134 -30.69 28.80 1.15
C ALA A 134 -30.55 29.79 -0.03
N LYS A 135 -30.71 31.10 0.20
CA LYS A 135 -30.44 32.12 -0.83
C LYS A 135 -28.97 32.16 -1.26
N ARG A 136 -28.03 31.95 -0.34
CA ARG A 136 -26.58 31.90 -0.66
C ARG A 136 -26.13 30.58 -1.26
N CYS A 137 -26.71 29.47 -0.80
CA CYS A 137 -26.40 28.13 -1.29
C CYS A 137 -27.13 27.81 -2.61
N GLY A 138 -28.31 28.39 -2.84
CA GLY A 138 -29.16 28.12 -4.01
C GLY A 138 -28.91 29.03 -5.22
N LYS A 139 -28.15 30.12 -5.10
CA LYS A 139 -27.87 31.04 -6.22
C LYS A 139 -26.63 30.67 -7.05
N ASN A 140 -25.92 29.60 -6.68
CA ASN A 140 -24.73 29.15 -7.40
C ASN A 140 -24.69 27.61 -7.41
N SER A 141 -25.60 27.02 -8.18
CA SER A 141 -25.53 25.62 -8.62
C SER A 141 -24.80 25.44 -9.95
N SER A 142 -24.22 26.49 -10.55
CA SER A 142 -23.48 26.40 -11.82
C SER A 142 -22.07 26.98 -11.82
N VAL A 143 -21.56 27.45 -10.67
CA VAL A 143 -20.16 27.83 -10.54
C VAL A 143 -19.65 27.22 -9.25
N THR A 144 -18.83 26.18 -9.41
CA THR A 144 -17.97 25.59 -8.38
C THR A 144 -17.33 26.72 -7.57
N ARG A 145 -17.89 26.98 -6.38
CA ARG A 145 -17.25 27.84 -5.38
C ARG A 145 -16.17 26.99 -4.74
N ASP A 146 -14.97 27.05 -5.32
CA ASP A 146 -13.77 26.58 -4.63
C ASP A 146 -13.61 27.42 -3.35
N PRO A 147 -13.48 26.80 -2.16
CA PRO A 147 -13.01 27.53 -1.00
C PRO A 147 -11.58 27.98 -1.31
N GLU A 148 -11.37 29.29 -1.34
CA GLU A 148 -10.09 29.96 -1.57
C GLU A 148 -9.14 29.73 -0.37
N TRP A 149 -8.78 28.48 -0.14
CA TRP A 149 -7.66 28.04 0.68
C TRP A 149 -6.95 26.91 -0.06
N GLY A 150 -6.09 27.32 -1.00
CA GLY A 150 -4.91 26.57 -1.42
C GLY A 150 -5.13 25.24 -2.14
N THR A 151 -5.23 25.29 -3.48
CA THR A 151 -4.44 24.45 -4.41
C THR A 151 -4.81 24.85 -5.84
N LYS A 152 -4.01 25.73 -6.46
CA LYS A 152 -4.16 26.06 -7.88
C LYS A 152 -3.78 24.84 -8.72
N LYS A 153 -4.75 23.98 -9.05
CA LYS A 153 -4.63 23.11 -10.23
C LYS A 153 -4.80 24.00 -11.47
N LYS A 154 -3.72 24.15 -12.25
CA LYS A 154 -3.81 24.75 -13.58
C LYS A 154 -4.63 23.80 -14.47
N GLU A 155 -5.85 24.19 -14.80
CA GLU A 155 -6.56 23.68 -15.96
C GLU A 155 -6.08 24.42 -17.22
N PRO A 156 -6.01 23.74 -18.38
CA PRO A 156 -5.30 24.21 -19.56
C PRO A 156 -6.01 25.36 -20.28
N GLU A 157 -5.23 26.37 -20.65
CA GLU A 157 -5.66 27.54 -21.40
C GLU A 157 -6.13 27.16 -22.82
N LYS A 158 -7.33 27.63 -23.17
CA LYS A 158 -7.96 27.41 -24.48
C LYS A 158 -7.23 28.24 -25.55
N VAL A 159 -6.57 27.58 -26.49
CA VAL A 159 -6.03 28.22 -27.71
C VAL A 159 -7.07 28.16 -28.85
N LYS A 160 -7.18 29.27 -29.60
CA LYS A 160 -8.12 29.51 -30.72
C LYS A 160 -7.81 28.62 -31.95
N PRO A 161 -8.80 28.36 -32.84
CA PRO A 161 -8.63 27.39 -33.93
C PRO A 161 -7.90 28.00 -35.13
N VAL A 162 -6.88 27.31 -35.65
CA VAL A 162 -6.28 27.55 -36.96
C VAL A 162 -6.67 26.38 -37.87
N LYS A 163 -7.21 26.69 -39.05
CA LYS A 163 -7.65 25.70 -40.06
C LYS A 163 -6.46 25.09 -40.81
N MET A 164 -6.70 23.87 -41.27
CA MET A 164 -5.77 22.81 -41.69
C MET A 164 -5.07 23.02 -43.03
N THR A 165 -3.92 22.37 -43.21
CA THR A 165 -3.57 21.66 -44.46
C THR A 165 -2.98 20.28 -44.14
N ASP A 166 -3.83 19.29 -44.36
CA ASP A 166 -3.65 17.93 -44.86
C ASP A 166 -2.29 17.24 -44.72
N GLY A 167 -2.29 16.15 -43.95
CA GLY A 167 -1.10 15.32 -43.75
C GLY A 167 -1.40 13.98 -43.07
N LEU A 168 -2.37 13.26 -43.63
CA LEU A 168 -2.43 11.80 -43.73
C LEU A 168 -2.43 10.92 -42.45
N TYR A 169 -3.61 10.29 -42.32
CA TYR A 169 -3.96 8.96 -41.82
C TYR A 169 -4.00 8.60 -40.33
N ASN A 170 -5.02 7.79 -40.10
CA ASN A 170 -5.71 7.50 -38.88
C ASN A 170 -5.52 6.00 -38.57
N VAL A 171 -5.37 5.69 -37.28
CA VAL A 171 -5.99 4.56 -36.58
C VAL A 171 -5.66 3.10 -36.94
N LYS A 172 -5.45 2.37 -35.82
CA LYS A 172 -5.73 0.96 -35.52
C LYS A 172 -4.59 -0.06 -35.61
N ILE A 173 -4.09 -0.32 -34.41
CA ILE A 173 -3.72 -1.63 -33.85
C ILE A 173 -4.61 -2.76 -34.39
N SER A 174 -4.00 -3.77 -35.02
CA SER A 174 -4.39 -5.18 -34.89
C SER A 174 -3.32 -6.12 -35.45
N SER A 175 -3.10 -7.22 -34.71
CA SER A 175 -2.59 -8.54 -35.11
C SER A 175 -1.16 -8.70 -35.65
N GLN A 176 -0.23 -9.04 -34.72
CA GLN A 176 0.73 -10.18 -34.73
C GLN A 176 1.56 -10.44 -36.04
N PRO A 177 2.44 -11.46 -36.13
CA PRO A 177 3.87 -11.32 -35.90
C PRO A 177 4.71 -11.71 -37.13
N THR A 178 5.80 -11.01 -37.45
CA THR A 178 6.76 -11.54 -38.44
C THR A 178 8.22 -11.27 -38.09
N LYS A 179 8.97 -12.36 -38.19
CA LYS A 179 10.37 -12.58 -37.84
C LYS A 179 11.34 -11.73 -38.67
N SER A 180 12.45 -11.42 -38.00
CA SER A 180 13.85 -11.31 -38.49
C SER A 180 14.17 -10.38 -39.65
N LYS A 181 15.15 -9.50 -39.42
CA LYS A 181 16.38 -9.40 -40.22
C LYS A 181 17.44 -8.63 -39.43
N THR A 182 18.50 -9.36 -39.05
CA THR A 182 19.81 -8.81 -38.71
C THR A 182 20.35 -8.03 -39.90
N SER A 183 20.53 -6.72 -39.74
CA SER A 183 21.45 -5.95 -40.57
C SER A 183 22.57 -5.40 -39.68
N SER A 184 23.72 -6.07 -39.77
CA SER A 184 25.00 -5.61 -39.28
C SER A 184 25.42 -4.33 -40.01
N GLY A 185 25.34 -3.21 -39.31
CA GLY A 185 25.94 -1.94 -39.69
C GLY A 185 26.20 -1.13 -38.42
N PRO A 186 27.23 -0.25 -38.37
CA PRO A 186 27.50 0.53 -37.19
C PRO A 186 26.30 1.46 -36.95
N ILE A 187 25.55 1.18 -35.90
CA ILE A 187 24.47 2.06 -35.43
C ILE A 187 25.14 3.38 -35.07
N LYS A 188 24.94 4.42 -35.89
CA LYS A 188 25.30 5.78 -35.52
C LYS A 188 24.52 6.10 -34.25
N VAL A 189 25.23 6.15 -33.11
CA VAL A 189 24.64 6.50 -31.83
C VAL A 189 23.99 7.87 -31.99
N PRO A 190 22.69 8.04 -31.70
CA PRO A 190 22.05 9.34 -31.75
C PRO A 190 22.86 10.28 -30.85
N GLN A 191 23.46 11.32 -31.44
CA GLN A 191 24.23 12.27 -30.67
C GLN A 191 23.26 12.94 -29.68
N ALA A 192 23.45 12.66 -28.39
CA ALA A 192 22.64 13.25 -27.35
C ALA A 192 22.76 14.77 -27.44
N ARG A 193 21.62 15.47 -27.58
CA ARG A 193 21.58 16.93 -27.69
C ARG A 193 22.14 17.63 -26.44
N PHE A 194 22.17 16.94 -25.31
CA PHE A 194 22.69 17.41 -24.04
C PHE A 194 24.00 16.68 -23.69
N LYS A 195 25.06 17.45 -23.42
CA LYS A 195 26.35 16.93 -22.96
C LYS A 195 26.38 16.98 -21.43
N ASP A 196 26.29 15.83 -20.78
CA ASP A 196 26.47 15.74 -19.33
C ASP A 196 27.97 15.98 -18.99
N PRO A 197 28.31 17.03 -18.21
CA PRO A 197 29.68 17.32 -17.79
C PRO A 197 30.38 16.17 -17.05
N HIS A 198 29.61 15.28 -16.42
CA HIS A 198 30.10 14.14 -15.65
C HIS A 198 29.94 12.80 -16.36
N ALA A 199 29.56 12.78 -17.65
CA ALA A 199 29.35 11.54 -18.41
C ALA A 199 30.56 10.60 -18.33
N ARG A 200 31.78 11.13 -18.43
CA ARG A 200 33.03 10.35 -18.33
C ARG A 200 33.12 9.57 -17.01
N TYR A 201 32.82 10.24 -15.89
CA TYR A 201 32.90 9.66 -14.55
C TYR A 201 31.82 8.60 -14.34
N LYS A 202 30.58 8.89 -14.77
CA LYS A 202 29.47 7.93 -14.71
C LYS A 202 29.75 6.69 -15.57
N LEU A 203 30.35 6.85 -16.75
CA LEU A 203 30.70 5.73 -17.61
C LEU A 203 31.83 4.88 -17.01
N GLU A 204 32.87 5.50 -16.44
CA GLU A 204 33.93 4.80 -15.70
C GLU A 204 33.36 4.00 -14.52
N MET A 205 32.44 4.59 -13.76
CA MET A 205 31.73 3.90 -12.67
C MET A 205 30.88 2.73 -13.17
N ILE A 206 30.17 2.88 -14.29
CA ILE A 206 29.40 1.76 -14.88
C ILE A 206 30.32 0.63 -15.34
N LYS A 207 31.50 0.96 -15.89
CA LYS A 207 32.49 -0.05 -16.28
C LYS A 207 33.03 -0.80 -15.04
N SER A 208 33.36 -0.10 -13.95
CA SER A 208 33.84 -0.75 -12.73
C SER A 208 32.78 -1.68 -12.12
N ILE A 209 31.51 -1.26 -12.08
CA ILE A 209 30.40 -2.12 -11.63
C ILE A 209 30.25 -3.36 -12.50
N ARG A 210 30.34 -3.23 -13.83
CA ARG A 210 30.27 -4.39 -14.75
C ARG A 210 31.45 -5.34 -14.56
N ALA A 211 32.66 -4.81 -14.37
CA ALA A 211 33.84 -5.62 -14.08
C ALA A 211 33.72 -6.37 -12.74
N SER A 212 33.26 -5.69 -11.68
CA SER A 212 33.01 -6.32 -10.38
C SER A 212 31.94 -7.42 -10.43
N ARG A 213 30.89 -7.22 -11.23
CA ARG A 213 29.84 -8.23 -11.45
C ARG A 213 30.37 -9.44 -12.22
N ALA A 214 31.07 -9.21 -13.33
CA ALA A 214 31.69 -10.29 -14.11
C ALA A 214 32.72 -11.10 -13.29
N ALA A 215 33.43 -10.46 -12.38
CA ALA A 215 34.36 -11.13 -11.45
C ALA A 215 33.65 -11.90 -10.31
N SER A 216 32.42 -11.53 -9.96
CA SER A 216 31.61 -12.16 -8.89
C SER A 216 30.68 -13.26 -9.40
N ASP A 217 30.28 -13.18 -10.67
CA ASP A 217 29.51 -14.20 -11.38
C ASP A 217 30.07 -15.64 -11.29
N PRO A 218 31.40 -15.92 -11.35
CA PRO A 218 31.90 -17.29 -11.20
C PRO A 218 31.53 -17.90 -9.84
N LYS A 219 31.62 -17.12 -8.75
CA LYS A 219 31.26 -17.59 -7.39
C LYS A 219 29.76 -17.84 -7.26
N ILE A 220 28.94 -16.96 -7.84
CA ILE A 220 27.48 -17.12 -7.87
C ILE A 220 27.11 -18.36 -8.70
N SER A 221 27.75 -18.57 -9.86
CA SER A 221 27.51 -19.73 -10.72
C SER A 221 27.94 -21.05 -10.06
N GLU A 222 29.06 -21.08 -9.36
CA GLU A 222 29.55 -22.24 -8.61
C GLU A 222 28.62 -22.58 -7.45
N ALA A 223 28.16 -21.59 -6.69
CA ALA A 223 27.17 -21.78 -5.62
C ALA A 223 25.84 -22.34 -6.16
N ILE A 224 25.38 -21.87 -7.32
CA ILE A 224 24.19 -22.40 -8.01
C ILE A 224 24.41 -23.87 -8.43
N LEU A 225 25.59 -24.21 -8.96
CA LEU A 225 25.93 -25.58 -9.34
C LEU A 225 26.00 -26.52 -8.12
N ARG A 226 26.63 -26.08 -7.01
CA ARG A 226 26.67 -26.82 -5.74
C ARG A 226 25.26 -27.05 -5.18
N ALA A 227 24.41 -26.03 -5.17
CA ALA A 227 23.03 -26.16 -4.73
C ALA A 227 22.21 -27.13 -5.60
N LYS A 228 22.43 -27.12 -6.93
CA LYS A 228 21.81 -28.08 -7.85
C LYS A 228 22.30 -29.51 -7.59
N LEU A 229 23.60 -29.73 -7.35
CA LEU A 229 24.16 -31.03 -7.00
C LEU A 229 23.56 -31.58 -5.71
N VAL A 230 23.48 -30.77 -4.65
CA VAL A 230 22.87 -31.15 -3.36
C VAL A 230 21.39 -31.51 -3.54
N ARG A 231 20.66 -30.77 -4.39
CA ARG A 231 19.26 -31.11 -4.71
C ARG A 231 19.15 -32.46 -5.42
N VAL A 232 20.01 -32.72 -6.40
CA VAL A 232 20.02 -33.98 -7.16
C VAL A 232 20.45 -35.16 -6.30
N SER A 233 21.45 -35.00 -5.43
CA SER A 233 21.89 -36.07 -4.51
C SER A 233 20.82 -36.40 -3.48
N ASN A 234 20.14 -35.40 -2.92
CA ASN A 234 19.01 -35.63 -1.99
C ASN A 234 17.82 -36.33 -2.67
N LEU A 235 17.54 -36.01 -3.94
CA LEU A 235 16.50 -36.70 -4.71
C LEU A 235 16.88 -38.15 -5.03
N LYS A 236 18.15 -38.42 -5.36
CA LYS A 236 18.67 -39.79 -5.59
C LYS A 236 18.69 -40.62 -4.30
N GLY A 237 19.04 -40.01 -3.16
CA GLY A 237 18.98 -40.66 -1.85
C GLY A 237 17.55 -41.05 -1.44
N CYS A 238 16.54 -40.24 -1.78
CA CYS A 238 15.14 -40.58 -1.53
C CYS A 238 14.61 -41.73 -2.42
N LEU A 239 15.19 -41.93 -3.61
CA LEU A 239 14.82 -43.02 -4.52
C LEU A 239 15.52 -44.34 -4.20
N ALA A 240 16.59 -44.35 -3.40
CA ALA A 240 17.32 -45.54 -2.98
C ALA A 240 16.84 -46.14 -1.64
N VAL A 241 15.83 -45.51 -1.01
CA VAL A 241 15.23 -45.93 0.27
C VAL A 241 13.83 -46.57 0.07
N PHE A 242 13.44 -46.81 -1.19
CA PHE A 242 12.32 -47.69 -1.59
C PHE A 242 12.88 -48.86 -2.39
#